data_AF-A0A076HQP0-F1
#
_entry.id   AF-A0A076HQP0-F1
#
_cell.length_a   1.000
_cell.length_b   1.000
_cell.length_c   1.000
_cell.angle_alpha   90.00
_cell.angle_beta   90.00
_cell.angle_gamma   90.00
#
_symmetry.space_group_name_H-M   'P 1'
#
loop_
_entity.id
_entity.type
_entity.pdbx_description
1 polymer ?
#
loop_
_entity_poly.entity_id
_entity_poly.type
_entity_poly.pdbx_seq_one_letter_code
_entity_poly.pdbx_strand_id
1 'polypeptide(L)' 'MEQQQAGSWDSVEACLECITTCSIDDGECVTSCVRTHLGDDEELWTSSLCL' A
#
# COMPACT_ATOMS: atom_id res chain seq x y z
N MET A 1 -13.04 11.33 17.16
CA MET A 1 -11.76 10.60 16.96
C MET A 1 -11.73 10.18 15.51
N GLU A 2 -11.21 11.02 14.60
CA GLU A 2 -11.46 10.87 13.15
C GLU A 2 -10.25 11.21 12.27
N GLN A 3 -9.02 11.16 12.80
CA GLN A 3 -7.82 11.56 12.04
C GLN A 3 -6.78 10.45 11.82
N GLN A 4 -7.05 9.21 12.22
CA GLN A 4 -6.10 8.08 12.07
C GLN A 4 -6.29 7.30 10.75
N GLN A 5 -7.36 7.56 9.98
CA GLN A 5 -7.79 6.64 8.92
C GLN A 5 -7.56 7.14 7.48
N ALA A 6 -7.12 8.39 7.28
CA ALA A 6 -6.90 8.92 5.94
C ALA A 6 -5.78 8.15 5.20
N GLY A 7 -4.62 7.93 5.83
CA GLY A 7 -3.53 7.18 5.19
C GLY A 7 -3.79 5.67 5.04
N SER A 8 -4.57 5.07 5.94
CA SER A 8 -4.90 3.64 5.85
C SER A 8 -5.93 3.36 4.75
N TRP A 9 -6.92 4.23 4.56
CA TRP A 9 -7.86 4.08 3.44
C TRP A 9 -7.17 4.38 2.10
N ASP A 10 -6.32 5.41 2.02
CA ASP A 10 -5.49 5.66 0.83
C ASP A 10 -4.63 4.45 0.44
N SER A 11 -4.06 3.75 1.44
CA SER A 11 -3.26 2.53 1.20
C SER A 11 -4.10 1.38 0.65
N VAL A 12 -5.33 1.22 1.13
CA VAL A 12 -6.25 0.16 0.70
C VAL A 12 -6.78 0.43 -0.70
N GLU A 13 -7.16 1.68 -1.00
CA GLU A 13 -7.64 2.09 -2.32
C GLU A 13 -6.57 1.91 -3.40
N ALA A 14 -5.33 2.35 -3.14
CA ALA A 14 -4.21 2.13 -4.06
C ALA A 14 -3.94 0.64 -4.29
N CYS A 15 -3.98 -0.18 -3.23
CA CYS A 15 -3.79 -1.62 -3.34
C CYS A 15 -4.91 -2.30 -4.14
N LEU A 16 -6.16 -1.89 -3.94
CA LEU A 16 -7.31 -2.37 -4.72
C LEU A 16 -7.20 -1.97 -6.20
N GLU A 17 -6.84 -0.72 -6.50
CA GLU A 17 -6.60 -0.27 -7.87
C GLU A 17 -5.51 -1.14 -8.54
N CYS A 18 -4.41 -1.39 -7.84
CA CYS A 18 -3.33 -2.24 -8.33
C CYS A 18 -3.74 -3.71 -8.50
N ILE A 19 -4.55 -4.29 -7.62
CA ILE A 19 -5.07 -5.67 -7.74
C ILE A 19 -6.11 -5.80 -8.88
N THR A 20 -6.79 -4.71 -9.23
CA THR A 20 -7.71 -4.71 -10.39
C THR A 20 -6.98 -4.49 -11.71
N THR A 21 -5.83 -3.82 -11.68
CA THR A 21 -5.00 -3.52 -12.85
C THR A 21 -4.01 -4.64 -13.15
N CYS A 22 -3.32 -5.13 -12.10
CA CYS A 22 -2.44 -6.28 -12.11
C CYS A 22 -3.20 -7.50 -11.62
N SER A 23 -2.84 -8.71 -12.04
CA SER A 23 -3.35 -9.91 -11.34
C SER A 23 -2.75 -9.97 -9.94
N ILE A 24 -3.54 -10.32 -8.91
CA ILE A 24 -3.00 -10.49 -7.55
C ILE A 24 -1.91 -11.57 -7.44
N ASP A 25 -1.89 -12.49 -8.40
CA ASP A 25 -0.85 -13.52 -8.58
C ASP A 25 0.48 -12.91 -9.08
N ASP A 26 0.39 -11.79 -9.82
CA ASP A 26 1.54 -11.03 -10.32
C ASP A 26 2.01 -10.04 -9.24
N GLY A 27 2.59 -10.62 -8.18
CA GLY A 27 3.01 -9.87 -7.00
C GLY A 27 4.05 -8.78 -7.27
N GLU A 28 4.84 -8.91 -8.34
CA GLU A 28 5.78 -7.88 -8.78
C GLU A 28 5.04 -6.64 -9.31
N CYS A 29 4.04 -6.84 -10.20
CA CYS A 29 3.21 -5.77 -10.73
C CYS A 29 2.45 -5.05 -9.61
N VAL A 30 1.81 -5.79 -8.69
CA VAL A 30 1.07 -5.21 -7.56
C VAL A 30 2.00 -4.39 -6.66
N THR A 31 3.17 -4.93 -6.30
CA THR A 31 4.12 -4.24 -5.41
C THR A 31 4.68 -2.96 -6.04
N SER A 32 5.03 -3.00 -7.33
CA SER A 32 5.56 -1.84 -8.05
C SER A 32 4.48 -0.75 -8.25
N CYS A 33 3.25 -1.17 -8.51
CA CYS A 33 2.09 -0.29 -8.59
C CYS A 33 1.83 0.39 -7.24
N VAL A 34 1.72 -0.36 -6.15
CA VAL A 34 1.47 0.17 -4.79
C VAL A 34 2.58 1.15 -4.37
N ARG A 35 3.85 0.84 -4.67
CA ARG A 35 5.01 1.73 -4.44
C ARG A 35 4.92 3.05 -5.22
N THR A 36 4.34 3.03 -6.41
CA THR A 36 4.12 4.24 -7.23
C THR A 36 3.05 5.15 -6.63
N HIS A 37 2.00 4.57 -6.03
CA HIS A 37 0.88 5.32 -5.44
C HIS A 37 1.16 5.81 -4.01
N LEU A 38 1.81 5.00 -3.18
CA LEU A 38 2.05 5.30 -1.76
C LEU A 38 3.47 5.81 -1.47
N GLY A 39 4.37 5.73 -2.45
CA GLY A 39 5.79 6.00 -2.25
C GLY A 39 6.54 4.78 -1.71
N ASP A 40 7.86 4.86 -1.76
CA ASP A 40 8.75 3.85 -1.18
C ASP A 40 8.90 4.09 0.32
N ASP A 41 7.81 3.93 1.06
CA ASP A 41 7.83 4.12 2.51
C ASP A 41 8.38 2.87 3.21
N GLU A 42 9.62 2.50 2.85
CA GLU A 42 10.40 1.48 3.54
C GLU A 42 10.58 1.85 5.03
N GLU A 43 10.43 3.13 5.38
CA GLU A 43 10.54 3.59 6.77
C GLU A 43 9.25 3.39 7.58
N LEU A 44 8.04 3.51 7.02
CA LEU A 44 6.79 3.31 7.78
C LEU A 44 6.45 1.84 8.04
N TRP A 45 6.74 0.93 7.12
CA TRP A 45 6.41 -0.50 7.29
C TRP A 45 7.41 -1.21 8.21
N THR A 46 8.64 -0.71 8.29
CA THR A 46 9.70 -1.24 9.17
C THR A 46 9.64 -0.65 10.59
N SER A 47 8.99 0.50 10.78
CA SER A 47 8.99 1.24 12.06
C SER A 47 7.94 0.80 13.08
N SER A 48 6.98 -0.07 12.74
CA SER A 48 5.91 -0.43 13.70
C SER A 48 5.41 -1.88 13.67
N LEU A 49 6.02 -2.77 12.89
CA LEU A 49 5.68 -4.20 12.90
C LEU A 49 6.83 -5.11 13.39
N CYS A 50 7.88 -4.52 13.99
CA CYS A 50 9.01 -5.25 14.60
C CYS A 50 8.96 -5.26 16.14
N LEU A 51 7.81 -5.61 16.72
CA LEU A 51 7.73 -6.15 18.09
C LEU A 51 6.94 -7.46 18.09
#